data_AF-A0A136LNZ9-F1
#
_entry.id   AF-A0A136LNZ9-F1
#
_cell.length_a   1.000
_cell.length_b   1.000
_cell.length_c   1.000
_cell.angle_alpha   90.00
_cell.angle_beta   90.00
_cell.angle_gamma   90.00
#
_symmetry.space_group_name_H-M   'P 1'
#
loop_
_entity.id
_entity.type
_entity.pdbx_description
1 polymer ?
#
loop_
_entity_poly.entity_id
_entity_poly.type
_entity_poly.pdbx_seq_one_letter_code
_entity_poly.pdbx_strand_id
1 'polypeptide(L)'
;MMVQSQTALVVTYGMGVYWAREAAAEFPGQVEILDLRTLNPIDWDLVVDRVKQHGRVLVLTEEPVLNSFAESLAGRISQYCFTWLDAPVSVLGSANLPAVPLNMALEKKMLPNAGKVAAELEKLLKW
;
A
#
# COMPACT_ATOMS: atom_id res chain seq x y z
N MET A 1 -28.60 2.00 -8.05
CA MET A 1 -27.40 2.49 -7.34
C MET A 1 -26.28 2.57 -8.35
N MET A 2 -25.71 3.76 -8.57
CA MET A 2 -24.51 3.86 -9.41
C MET A 2 -23.41 3.05 -8.71
N VAL A 3 -22.86 2.06 -9.39
CA VAL A 3 -21.65 1.39 -8.92
C VAL A 3 -20.57 2.46 -8.93
N GLN A 4 -20.23 3.00 -7.77
CA GLN A 4 -19.00 3.79 -7.65
C GLN A 4 -17.88 2.88 -8.16
N SER A 5 -17.11 3.36 -9.13
CA SER A 5 -15.91 2.68 -9.58
C SER A 5 -15.08 2.32 -8.35
N GLN A 6 -14.75 1.03 -8.17
CA GLN A 6 -13.94 0.60 -7.03
C GLN A 6 -12.61 1.34 -7.10
N THR A 7 -12.24 1.99 -6.01
CA THR A 7 -10.97 2.72 -5.91
C THR A 7 -10.16 2.21 -4.72
N ALA A 8 -8.85 2.46 -4.73
CA ALA A 8 -7.94 2.05 -3.67
C ALA A 8 -6.96 3.17 -3.31
N LEU A 9 -6.61 3.25 -2.04
CA LEU A 9 -5.58 4.11 -1.51
C LEU A 9 -4.29 3.31 -1.28
N VAL A 10 -3.18 3.73 -1.90
CA VAL A 10 -1.85 3.25 -1.55
C VAL A 10 -1.22 4.21 -0.56
N VAL A 11 -1.02 3.77 0.68
CA VAL A 11 -0.31 4.53 1.72
C VAL A 11 1.14 4.06 1.74
N THR A 12 2.07 4.97 1.46
CA THR A 12 3.48 4.59 1.27
C THR A 12 4.44 5.76 1.54
N TYR A 13 5.74 5.50 1.37
CA TYR A 13 6.83 6.44 1.56
C TYR A 13 8.06 5.94 0.80
N GLY A 14 9.03 6.84 0.55
CA GLY A 14 10.30 6.48 -0.10
C GLY A 14 10.10 5.85 -1.48
N MET A 15 10.80 4.74 -1.74
CA MET A 15 10.73 4.04 -3.04
C MET A 15 9.34 3.50 -3.39
N GLY A 16 8.52 3.22 -2.39
CA GLY A 16 7.14 2.77 -2.60
C GLY A 16 6.29 3.74 -3.40
N VAL A 17 6.56 5.06 -3.31
CA VAL A 17 5.88 6.07 -4.11
C VAL A 17 6.09 5.84 -5.62
N TYR A 18 7.30 5.46 -6.03
CA TYR A 18 7.61 5.25 -7.44
C TYR A 18 6.99 3.97 -7.98
N TRP A 19 7.10 2.87 -7.22
CA TRP A 19 6.46 1.60 -7.61
C TRP A 19 4.95 1.73 -7.68
N ALA A 20 4.33 2.45 -6.73
CA ALA A 20 2.90 2.71 -6.73
C ALA A 20 2.47 3.56 -7.93
N ARG A 21 3.23 4.61 -8.27
CA ARG A 21 2.92 5.48 -9.42
C ARG A 21 2.98 4.73 -10.75
N GLU A 22 3.98 3.87 -10.92
CA GLU A 22 4.11 3.04 -12.11
C GLU A 22 2.99 2.00 -12.19
N ALA A 23 2.67 1.32 -11.09
CA ALA A 23 1.56 0.37 -11.03
C ALA A 23 0.19 1.01 -11.28
N ALA A 24 -0.04 2.22 -10.75
CA ALA A 24 -1.31 2.95 -10.90
C ALA A 24 -1.61 3.33 -12.36
N ALA A 25 -0.60 3.36 -13.25
CA ALA A 25 -0.81 3.59 -14.68
C ALA A 25 -1.70 2.52 -15.35
N GLU A 26 -1.76 1.31 -14.77
CA GLU A 26 -2.65 0.23 -15.23
C GLU A 26 -4.10 0.40 -14.78
N PHE A 27 -4.37 1.27 -13.79
CA PHE A 27 -5.67 1.47 -13.17
C PHE A 27 -6.11 2.95 -13.21
N PRO A 28 -6.31 3.52 -14.42
CA PRO A 28 -6.56 4.94 -14.59
C PRO A 28 -7.79 5.39 -13.79
N GLY A 29 -7.57 6.35 -12.87
CA GLY A 29 -8.61 6.93 -12.03
C GLY A 29 -9.07 6.08 -10.84
N GLN A 30 -8.49 4.90 -10.63
CA GLN A 30 -8.89 3.99 -9.54
C GLN A 30 -7.95 4.01 -8.34
N VAL A 31 -6.71 4.49 -8.48
CA VAL A 31 -5.71 4.42 -7.42
C VAL A 31 -5.24 5.81 -7.02
N GLU A 32 -5.38 6.14 -5.73
CA GLU A 32 -4.77 7.32 -5.11
C GLU A 32 -3.51 6.89 -4.35
N ILE A 33 -2.45 7.70 -4.41
CA ILE A 33 -1.18 7.43 -3.72
C ILE A 33 -0.96 8.51 -2.67
N LEU A 34 -0.92 8.09 -1.42
CA LEU A 34 -0.60 8.92 -0.27
C LEU A 34 0.86 8.70 0.14
N ASP A 35 1.72 9.63 -0.26
CA ASP A 35 3.10 9.73 0.24
C ASP A 35 3.08 10.36 1.65
N LEU A 36 3.41 9.55 2.66
CA LEU A 36 3.36 9.99 4.06
C LEU A 36 4.32 11.13 4.36
N ARG A 37 5.50 11.17 3.73
CA ARG A 37 6.64 12.09 3.98
C ARG A 37 7.21 12.09 5.40
N THR A 38 6.36 12.03 6.43
CA THR A 38 6.71 12.01 7.85
C THR A 38 6.10 10.76 8.48
N LEU A 39 6.95 9.88 9.02
CA LEU A 39 6.50 8.63 9.66
C LEU A 39 6.18 8.80 11.14
N ASN A 40 6.72 9.85 11.78
CA ASN A 40 6.43 10.15 13.17
C ASN A 40 6.66 11.65 13.46
N PRO A 41 5.62 12.42 13.83
CA PRO A 41 4.21 12.02 13.89
C PRO A 41 3.60 11.84 12.49
N ILE A 42 2.67 10.88 12.35
CA ILE A 42 1.87 10.69 11.13
C ILE A 42 0.72 11.70 11.13
N ASP A 43 0.41 12.26 9.95
CA ASP A 43 -0.83 13.01 9.71
C ASP A 43 -2.03 12.05 9.60
N TRP A 44 -2.60 11.71 10.75
CA TRP A 44 -3.73 10.77 10.83
C TRP A 44 -5.03 11.33 10.27
N ASP A 45 -5.24 12.64 10.36
CA ASP A 45 -6.44 13.27 9.82
C ASP A 45 -6.49 13.08 8.31
N LEU A 46 -5.36 13.32 7.62
CA LEU A 46 -5.23 13.05 6.20
C LEU A 46 -5.45 11.57 5.86
N VAL A 47 -4.77 10.65 6.57
CA VAL A 47 -4.92 9.20 6.33
C VAL A 47 -6.39 8.78 6.45
N VAL A 48 -7.06 9.14 7.54
CA VAL A 48 -8.46 8.76 7.79
C VAL A 48 -9.38 9.32 6.71
N ASP A 49 -9.19 10.58 6.31
CA ASP A 49 -10.01 11.21 5.27
C ASP A 49 -9.84 10.55 3.90
N ARG A 50 -8.62 10.14 3.55
CA ARG A 50 -8.38 9.38 2.32
C ARG A 50 -8.99 7.97 2.40
N VAL A 51 -8.85 7.29 3.53
CA VAL A 51 -9.45 5.95 3.71
C VAL A 51 -10.97 5.99 3.57
N LYS A 52 -11.63 6.99 4.14
CA LYS A 52 -13.08 7.22 3.96
C LYS A 52 -13.51 7.38 2.50
N GLN A 53 -12.65 7.95 1.67
CA GLN A 53 -12.94 8.15 0.25
C GLN A 53 -12.86 6.86 -0.58
N HIS A 54 -11.91 5.97 -0.24
CA HIS A 54 -11.60 4.80 -1.08
C HIS A 54 -12.10 3.46 -0.53
N GLY A 55 -12.13 3.30 0.79
CA GLY A 55 -12.52 2.07 1.48
C GLY A 55 -11.59 0.86 1.31
N ARG A 56 -10.69 0.86 0.33
CA ARG A 56 -9.66 -0.16 0.11
C ARG A 56 -8.29 0.45 0.30
N VAL A 57 -7.42 -0.21 1.08
CA VAL A 57 -6.11 0.33 1.43
C VAL A 57 -5.02 -0.71 1.21
N LEU A 58 -3.96 -0.29 0.52
CA LEU A 58 -2.69 -0.99 0.44
C LEU A 58 -1.62 -0.17 1.16
N VAL A 59 -1.02 -0.73 2.21
CA VAL A 59 0.21 -0.19 2.81
C VAL A 59 1.40 -0.78 2.06
N LEU A 60 2.20 0.06 1.42
CA LEU A 60 3.37 -0.35 0.63
C LEU A 60 4.66 0.15 1.27
N THR A 61 5.63 -0.75 1.43
CA THR A 61 6.89 -0.51 2.13
C THR A 61 8.06 -1.17 1.40
N GLU A 62 9.29 -0.69 1.58
CA GLU A 62 10.49 -1.35 1.02
C GLU A 62 10.96 -2.50 1.92
N GLU A 63 10.70 -2.42 3.21
CA GLU A 63 11.12 -3.34 4.24
C GLU A 63 10.35 -4.69 4.18
N PRO A 64 10.87 -5.76 4.80
CA PRO A 64 10.07 -6.95 5.08
C PRO A 64 8.84 -6.61 5.93
N VAL A 65 7.71 -7.29 5.67
CA VAL A 65 6.42 -6.95 6.29
C VAL A 65 6.32 -7.35 7.76
N LEU A 66 6.82 -8.53 8.14
CA LEU A 66 6.62 -9.08 9.49
C LEU A 66 7.29 -8.21 10.56
N ASN A 67 6.53 -7.82 11.58
CA ASN A 67 6.96 -6.95 12.69
C ASN A 67 7.46 -5.56 12.24
N SER A 68 6.95 -5.05 11.11
CA SER A 68 7.41 -3.79 10.52
C SER A 68 6.55 -2.59 10.93
N PHE A 69 7.05 -1.39 10.59
CA PHE A 69 6.25 -0.17 10.64
C PHE A 69 4.98 -0.29 9.78
N ALA A 70 5.08 -0.88 8.59
CA ALA A 70 3.96 -1.04 7.67
C ALA A 70 2.84 -1.92 8.26
N GLU A 71 3.18 -3.01 8.93
CA GLU A 71 2.21 -3.88 9.63
C GLU A 71 1.54 -3.14 10.79
N SER A 72 2.32 -2.37 11.57
CA SER A 72 1.79 -1.53 12.65
C SER A 72 0.88 -0.41 12.13
N LEU A 73 1.23 0.19 10.99
CA LEU A 73 0.42 1.21 10.30
C LEU A 73 -0.90 0.61 9.81
N ALA A 74 -0.86 -0.55 9.16
CA ALA A 74 -2.06 -1.26 8.70
C ALA A 74 -3.01 -1.62 9.86
N GLY A 75 -2.45 -2.07 10.98
CA GLY A 75 -3.23 -2.34 12.20
C GLY A 75 -3.93 -1.08 12.74
N ARG A 76 -3.22 0.06 12.79
CA ARG A 76 -3.81 1.34 13.21
C ARG A 76 -4.86 1.86 12.24
N ILE A 77 -4.62 1.78 10.92
CA ILE A 77 -5.63 2.13 9.90
C ILE A 77 -6.88 1.26 10.10
N SER A 78 -6.71 -0.05 10.30
CA SER A 78 -7.84 -0.95 10.56
C SER A 78 -8.61 -0.56 11.82
N GLN A 79 -7.92 -0.17 12.90
CA GLN A 79 -8.55 0.26 14.15
C GLN A 79 -9.28 1.60 14.01
N TYR A 80 -8.65 2.59 13.39
CA TYR A 80 -9.21 3.95 13.27
C TYR A 80 -10.28 4.04 12.20
N CYS A 81 -10.23 3.18 11.18
CA CYS A 81 -11.06 3.31 9.98
C CYS A 81 -12.01 2.14 9.74
N PHE A 82 -12.18 1.21 10.69
CA PHE A 82 -12.92 -0.05 10.52
C PHE A 82 -14.26 0.10 9.79
N THR A 83 -15.07 1.10 10.15
CA THR A 83 -16.42 1.29 9.59
C THR A 83 -16.45 1.83 8.17
N TRP A 84 -15.31 2.28 7.64
CA TRP A 84 -15.18 2.79 6.27
C TRP A 84 -14.41 1.84 5.35
N LEU A 85 -13.88 0.73 5.88
CA LEU A 85 -13.13 -0.23 5.08
C LEU A 85 -14.07 -1.22 4.38
N ASP A 86 -13.93 -1.33 3.07
CA ASP A 86 -14.61 -2.30 2.20
C ASP A 86 -13.85 -3.62 2.10
N ALA A 87 -12.55 -3.63 2.44
CA ALA A 87 -11.67 -4.78 2.39
C ALA A 87 -10.65 -4.73 3.55
N PRO A 88 -10.07 -5.87 3.96
CA PRO A 88 -8.93 -5.88 4.87
C PRO A 88 -7.80 -4.98 4.34
N VAL A 89 -7.11 -4.25 5.22
CA VAL A 89 -5.94 -3.46 4.84
C VAL A 89 -4.84 -4.41 4.37
N SER A 90 -4.48 -4.36 3.09
CA SER A 90 -3.40 -5.16 2.53
C SER A 90 -2.04 -4.52 2.84
N VAL A 91 -1.01 -5.34 2.98
CA VAL A 91 0.37 -4.90 3.23
C VAL A 91 1.31 -5.60 2.27
N LEU A 92 2.08 -4.82 1.51
CA LEU A 92 3.07 -5.30 0.57
C LEU A 92 4.44 -4.73 0.92
N GLY A 93 5.43 -5.60 1.02
CA GLY A 93 6.82 -5.25 1.29
C GLY A 93 7.78 -6.23 0.63
N SER A 94 9.06 -6.14 1.00
CA SER A 94 10.09 -7.08 0.55
C SER A 94 9.83 -8.50 1.06
N ALA A 95 10.39 -9.47 0.35
CA ALA A 95 10.45 -10.84 0.83
C ALA A 95 11.16 -10.92 2.20
N ASN A 96 10.62 -11.72 3.12
CA ASN A 96 11.20 -11.91 4.45
C ASN A 96 12.45 -12.80 4.37
N LEU A 97 13.61 -12.17 4.19
CA LEU A 97 14.92 -12.81 4.04
C LEU A 97 15.90 -12.23 5.07
N PRO A 98 16.90 -13.01 5.52
CA PRO A 98 17.84 -12.56 6.55
C PRO A 98 18.78 -11.43 6.10
N ALA A 99 19.05 -11.31 4.80
CA ALA A 99 19.89 -10.26 4.23
C ALA A 99 19.47 -9.92 2.79
N VAL A 100 19.72 -8.68 2.37
CA VAL A 100 19.56 -8.26 0.98
C VAL A 100 20.59 -9.01 0.11
N PRO A 101 20.16 -9.73 -0.94
CA PRO A 101 21.09 -10.44 -1.82
C PRO A 101 22.02 -9.48 -2.58
N LEU A 102 23.32 -9.79 -2.62
CA LEU A 102 24.27 -9.03 -3.45
C LEU A 102 24.10 -9.30 -4.96
N ASN A 103 23.43 -10.40 -5.31
CA ASN A 103 23.10 -10.70 -6.69
C ASN A 103 21.91 -9.83 -7.12
N MET A 104 22.12 -8.96 -8.11
CA MET A 104 21.10 -8.02 -8.60
C MET A 104 19.78 -8.68 -9.01
N ALA A 105 19.82 -9.88 -9.59
CA ALA A 105 18.61 -10.58 -10.00
C ALA A 105 17.82 -11.09 -8.78
N LEU A 106 18.50 -11.48 -7.71
CA LEU A 106 17.87 -11.89 -6.46
C LEU A 106 17.37 -10.69 -5.66
N GLU A 107 18.11 -9.58 -5.63
CA GLU A 107 17.66 -8.32 -5.02
C GLU A 107 16.38 -7.81 -5.68
N LYS A 108 16.32 -7.77 -7.01
CA LYS A 108 15.11 -7.38 -7.75
C LYS A 108 13.92 -8.31 -7.47
N LYS A 109 14.17 -9.59 -7.18
CA LYS A 109 13.13 -10.54 -6.77
C LYS A 109 12.72 -10.36 -5.31
N MET A 110 13.61 -9.90 -4.44
CA MET A 110 13.29 -9.60 -3.04
C MET A 110 12.43 -8.35 -2.92
N LEU A 111 12.87 -7.24 -3.52
CA LEU A 111 12.22 -5.93 -3.41
C LEU A 111 10.84 -5.90 -4.10
N PRO A 112 9.90 -5.05 -3.64
CA PRO A 112 8.74 -4.71 -4.44
C PRO A 112 9.12 -4.09 -5.78
N ASN A 113 8.17 -4.10 -6.72
CA ASN A 113 8.26 -3.41 -8.00
C ASN A 113 6.83 -3.15 -8.51
N ALA A 114 6.70 -2.35 -9.57
CA ALA A 114 5.42 -1.98 -10.14
C ALA A 114 4.52 -3.18 -10.44
N GLY A 115 5.05 -4.24 -11.08
CA GLY A 115 4.26 -5.43 -11.41
C GLY A 115 3.72 -6.18 -10.18
N LYS A 116 4.51 -6.28 -9.10
CA LYS A 116 4.04 -6.86 -7.83
C LYS A 116 2.96 -6.00 -7.17
N VAL A 117 3.12 -4.67 -7.21
CA VAL A 117 2.14 -3.72 -6.67
C VAL A 117 0.84 -3.76 -7.47
N ALA A 118 0.93 -3.80 -8.81
CA ALA A 118 -0.23 -3.90 -9.70
C ALA A 118 -1.03 -5.19 -9.46
N ALA A 119 -0.35 -6.33 -9.31
CA ALA A 119 -1.00 -7.59 -8.99
C ALA A 119 -1.73 -7.57 -7.64
N GLU A 120 -1.20 -6.84 -6.65
CA GLU A 120 -1.87 -6.71 -5.34
C GLU A 120 -3.04 -5.73 -5.41
N LEU A 121 -2.90 -4.62 -6.13
CA LEU A 121 -4.00 -3.68 -6.41
C LEU A 121 -5.15 -4.36 -7.15
N GLU A 122 -4.87 -5.22 -8.13
CA GLU A 122 -5.91 -5.95 -8.85
C GLU A 122 -6.75 -6.85 -7.94
N LYS A 123 -6.11 -7.54 -6.98
CA LYS A 123 -6.82 -8.36 -5.99
C LYS A 123 -7.65 -7.48 -5.06
N LEU A 124 -7.05 -6.39 -4.57
CA LEU A 124 -7.69 -5.50 -3.61
C LEU A 124 -8.91 -4.79 -4.22
N LEU A 125 -8.81 -4.33 -5.47
CA LEU A 125 -9.92 -3.70 -6.18
C LEU A 125 -11.09 -4.66 -6.37
N LYS A 126 -10.84 -5.96 -6.60
CA LYS A 126 -11.88 -7.00 -6.81
C LYS A 126 -12.50 -7.59 -5.54
N TRP A 127 -12.12 -7.11 -4.35
CA TRP A 127 -12.70 -7.54 -3.07
C TRP A 127 -14.18 -7.15 -2.95
#